data_AF-A0A8K0LZP1-F1
#
_entry.id   AF-A0A8K0LZP1-F1
#
_cell.length_a   1.000
_cell.length_b   1.000
_cell.length_c   1.000
_cell.angle_alpha   90.00
_cell.angle_beta   90.00
_cell.angle_gamma   90.00
#
_symmetry.space_group_name_H-M   'P 1'
#
loop_
_entity.id
_entity.type
_entity.pdbx_description
1 polymer ?
#
loop_
_entity_poly.entity_id
_entity_poly.type
_entity_poly.pdbx_seq_one_letter_code
_entity_poly.pdbx_strand_id
1 'polypeptide(L)' 'MTSSELEKWLKSDDSNSAGWPKEEENGETVGHDSGRKIVEILKANPNKDPTNYDKDQIAHMRKVVGYWYAHRA' A
#
# COMPACT_ATOMS: atom_id res chain seq x y z
N MET A 1 3.45 -1.21 -12.98
CA MET A 1 3.59 -1.95 -11.72
C MET A 1 2.39 -2.86 -11.52
N THR A 2 2.66 -4.16 -11.49
CA THR A 2 1.74 -5.27 -11.21
C THR A 2 1.79 -5.63 -9.72
N SER A 3 0.85 -6.46 -9.25
CA SER A 3 0.87 -6.99 -7.88
C SER A 3 2.18 -7.72 -7.57
N SER A 4 2.69 -8.51 -8.51
CA SER A 4 3.94 -9.27 -8.35
C SER A 4 5.18 -8.38 -8.28
N GLU A 5 5.23 -7.32 -9.08
CA GLU A 5 6.34 -6.35 -9.03
C GLU A 5 6.36 -5.58 -7.70
N LEU A 6 5.19 -5.14 -7.25
CA LEU A 6 5.07 -4.44 -5.96
C LEU A 6 5.41 -5.37 -4.80
N GLU A 7 4.93 -6.62 -4.82
CA GLU A 7 5.27 -7.61 -3.78
C GLU A 7 6.78 -7.88 -3.72
N LYS A 8 7.44 -7.97 -4.89
CA LYS A 8 8.90 -8.15 -4.95
C LYS A 8 9.64 -6.95 -4.36
N TRP A 9 9.19 -5.73 -4.68
CA TRP A 9 9.76 -4.52 -4.08
C TRP A 9 9.51 -4.47 -2.57
N LEU A 10 8.34 -4.86 -2.10
CA LEU A 10 8.04 -4.86 -0.67
C LEU A 10 9.02 -5.74 0.13
N LYS A 11 9.51 -6.82 -0.46
CA LYS A 11 10.48 -7.73 0.17
C LYS A 11 11.90 -7.17 0.26
N SER A 12 12.20 -6.00 -0.31
CA SER A 12 13.54 -5.40 -0.22
C SER A 12 13.77 -4.70 1.11
N ASP A 13 15.04 -4.59 1.51
CA ASP A 13 15.45 -3.88 2.72
C ASP A 13 15.08 -2.39 2.68
N ASP A 14 15.15 -1.79 1.48
CA ASP A 14 14.71 -0.41 1.25
C ASP A 14 13.24 -0.20 1.61
N SER A 15 12.37 -1.16 1.24
CA SER A 15 10.95 -1.08 1.54
C SER A 15 10.64 -1.37 3.01
N ASN A 16 11.39 -2.28 3.64
CA ASN A 16 11.21 -2.60 5.06
C ASN A 16 11.57 -1.42 5.98
N SER A 17 12.55 -0.62 5.59
CA SER A 17 13.02 0.52 6.38
C SER A 17 12.38 1.87 6.00
N ALA A 18 11.66 1.93 4.87
CA ALA A 18 11.06 3.17 4.38
C ALA A 18 9.77 3.54 5.11
N GLY A 19 9.69 4.80 5.55
CA GLY A 19 8.47 5.41 6.07
C GLY A 19 8.45 5.55 7.59
N TRP A 20 7.28 5.89 8.12
CA TRP A 20 7.10 6.12 9.55
C TRP A 20 6.93 4.78 10.29
N PRO A 21 7.71 4.48 11.34
CA PRO A 21 7.55 3.27 12.13
C PRO A 21 6.19 3.27 12.82
N LYS A 22 5.47 2.15 12.78
CA LYS A 22 4.29 2.01 13.64
C LYS A 22 4.72 2.01 15.10
N GLU A 23 3.84 2.46 16.00
CA GLU A 23 4.10 2.40 17.45
C GLU A 23 4.12 0.96 17.99
N GLU A 24 3.71 -0.02 17.18
CA GLU A 24 3.75 -1.45 17.54
C GLU A 24 5.13 -2.07 17.33
N GLU A 25 5.48 -2.97 18.25
CA GLU A 25 6.82 -3.53 18.51
C GLU A 25 7.42 -4.41 17.38
N ASN A 26 6.71 -4.59 16.26
CA ASN A 26 7.13 -5.49 15.16
C ASN A 26 8.05 -4.82 14.11
N GLY A 27 8.49 -3.57 14.35
CA GLY A 27 9.46 -2.88 13.47
C GLY A 27 8.95 -2.55 12.06
N GLU A 28 7.65 -2.68 11.82
CA GLU A 28 7.04 -2.40 10.53
C GLU A 28 6.63 -0.94 10.37
N THR A 29 6.85 -0.38 9.18
CA THR A 29 6.40 0.97 8.86
C THR A 29 4.94 1.02 8.37
N VAL A 30 4.30 2.16 8.59
CA VAL A 30 2.94 2.45 8.08
C VAL A 30 2.89 2.33 6.55
N GLY A 31 3.96 2.73 5.87
CA GLY A 31 4.08 2.63 4.40
C GLY A 31 4.12 1.18 3.92
N HIS A 32 4.88 0.33 4.61
CA HIS A 32 5.03 -1.07 4.24
C HIS A 32 3.71 -1.85 4.39
N ASP A 33 2.99 -1.65 5.50
CA ASP A 33 1.65 -2.23 5.70
C ASP A 33 0.67 -1.77 4.63
N SER A 34 0.69 -0.48 4.31
CA SER A 34 -0.14 0.09 3.25
C SER A 34 0.17 -0.53 1.90
N GLY A 35 1.45 -0.81 1.62
CA GLY A 35 1.90 -1.48 0.41
C GLY A 35 1.34 -2.89 0.27
N ARG A 36 1.31 -3.69 1.34
CA ARG A 36 0.69 -5.03 1.31
C ARG A 36 -0.78 -5.00 0.97
N LYS A 37 -1.54 -4.06 1.56
CA LYS A 37 -2.95 -3.87 1.24
C LYS A 37 -3.16 -3.50 -0.23
N ILE A 38 -2.27 -2.70 -0.82
CA ILE A 38 -2.31 -2.40 -2.27
C ILE A 38 -2.05 -3.65 -3.10
N VAL A 39 -1.13 -4.53 -2.70
CA VAL A 39 -0.92 -5.82 -3.37
C VAL A 39 -2.18 -6.68 -3.35
N GLU A 40 -2.86 -6.76 -2.20
CA GLU A 40 -4.12 -7.50 -2.06
C GLU A 40 -5.22 -6.92 -2.98
N ILE A 41 -5.37 -5.59 -3.00
CA ILE A 41 -6.31 -4.90 -3.91
C ILE A 41 -6.01 -5.23 -5.38
N LEU A 42 -4.73 -5.21 -5.77
CA LEU A 42 -4.31 -5.52 -7.14
C LEU A 42 -4.49 -7.00 -7.49
N LYS A 43 -4.37 -7.91 -6.52
CA LYS A 43 -4.66 -9.35 -6.71
C LYS A 43 -6.16 -9.61 -6.83
N ALA A 44 -6.98 -8.90 -6.05
CA ALA A 44 -8.43 -9.02 -6.07
C ALA A 44 -9.06 -8.42 -7.34
N ASN A 45 -8.48 -7.34 -7.87
CA ASN A 45 -8.95 -6.69 -9.09
C ASN A 45 -7.80 -6.41 -10.08
N PRO A 46 -7.29 -7.43 -10.78
CA PRO A 46 -6.15 -7.30 -11.69
C PRO A 46 -6.40 -6.36 -12.87
N ASN A 47 -7.65 -6.31 -13.33
CA ASN A 47 -8.09 -5.46 -14.45
C ASN A 47 -8.37 -4.01 -14.03
N LYS A 48 -8.30 -3.71 -12.73
CA LYS A 48 -8.54 -2.37 -12.16
C LYS A 48 -9.90 -1.78 -12.54
N ASP A 49 -10.91 -2.65 -12.61
CA ASP A 49 -12.27 -2.25 -12.92
C ASP A 49 -12.87 -1.48 -11.73
N PRO A 50 -13.28 -0.21 -11.90
CA PRO A 50 -13.80 0.62 -10.82
C PRO A 50 -15.01 0.01 -10.08
N THR A 51 -15.79 -0.87 -10.71
CA THR A 51 -16.98 -1.47 -10.10
C THR A 51 -16.64 -2.64 -9.17
N ASN A 52 -15.42 -3.17 -9.26
CA ASN A 52 -15.00 -4.38 -8.54
C ASN A 52 -14.20 -4.07 -7.27
N TYR A 53 -14.23 -2.82 -6.81
CA TYR A 53 -13.64 -2.42 -5.53
C TYR A 53 -14.70 -2.36 -4.43
N ASP A 54 -14.37 -2.92 -3.28
CA ASP A 54 -15.18 -2.75 -2.08
C ASP A 54 -14.93 -1.39 -1.40
N LYS A 55 -15.76 -1.07 -0.40
CA LYS A 55 -15.68 0.22 0.31
C LYS A 55 -14.38 0.40 1.08
N ASP A 56 -13.81 -0.66 1.63
CA ASP A 56 -12.60 -0.63 2.45
C ASP A 56 -11.36 -0.42 1.56
N GLN A 57 -11.34 -1.09 0.41
CA GLN A 57 -10.33 -0.89 -0.64
C GLN A 57 -10.35 0.55 -1.16
N ILE A 58 -11.54 1.11 -1.43
CA ILE A 58 -11.69 2.51 -1.85
C ILE A 58 -11.23 3.46 -0.74
N ALA A 59 -11.61 3.21 0.52
CA ALA A 59 -11.20 4.02 1.65
C ALA A 59 -9.67 4.01 1.83
N HIS A 60 -9.04 2.84 1.71
CA HIS A 60 -7.58 2.70 1.77
C HIS A 60 -6.89 3.48 0.64
N MET A 61 -7.35 3.32 -0.61
CA MET A 61 -6.80 4.07 -1.74
C MET A 61 -6.93 5.59 -1.55
N ARG A 62 -8.07 6.07 -1.03
CA ARG A 62 -8.24 7.49 -0.69
C ARG A 62 -7.27 7.96 0.39
N LYS A 63 -7.02 7.14 1.42
CA LYS A 63 -6.02 7.43 2.46
C LYS A 63 -4.62 7.58 1.86
N VAL A 64 -4.23 6.67 0.98
CA VAL A 64 -2.93 6.70 0.30
C VAL A 64 -2.78 7.98 -0.54
N VAL A 65 -3.80 8.31 -1.34
CA VAL A 65 -3.81 9.52 -2.16
C VAL A 65 -3.76 10.78 -1.28
N GLY A 66 -4.53 10.82 -0.20
CA GLY A 66 -4.52 11.94 0.76
C GLY A 66 -3.17 12.12 1.44
N TYR A 67 -2.52 11.02 1.85
CA TYR A 67 -1.16 11.06 2.39
C TYR A 67 -0.17 11.66 1.39
N TRP A 68 -0.26 11.24 0.13
CA TRP A 68 0.58 11.79 -0.93
C TRP A 68 0.36 13.29 -1.11
N TYR A 69 -0.89 13.76 -1.21
CA TYR A 69 -1.16 15.20 -1.34
C TYR A 69 -0.69 16.02 -0.14
N ALA A 70 -0.71 15.46 1.07
CA ALA A 70 -0.23 16.15 2.27
C ALA A 70 1.30 16.19 2.37
N HIS A 71 2.02 15.28 1.72
CA HIS A 71 3.48 15.11 1.87
C HIS A 71 4.27 15.34 0.57
N ARG A 72 3.61 15.64 -0.54
CA ARG A 72 4.25 16.05 -1.79
C ARG A 72 4.44 17.57 -1.76
N ALA A 73 5.55 18.02 -1.17
CA ALA A 73 6.08 19.37 -1.35
C ALA A 73 6.82 19.48 -2.70
#